data_AF-A0A379VY43-F1
#
_entry.id   AF-A0A379VY43-F1
#
_cell.length_a   1.000
_cell.length_b   1.000
_cell.length_c   1.000
_cell.angle_alpha   90.00
_cell.angle_beta   90.00
_cell.angle_gamma   90.00
#
_symmetry.space_group_name_H-M   'P 1'
#
loop_
_entity.id
_entity.type
_entity.pdbx_description
1 polymer ?
#
loop_
_entity_poly.entity_id
_entity_poly.type
_entity_poly.pdbx_seq_one_letter_code
_entity_poly.pdbx_strand_id
1 'polypeptide(L)'
;MWLRRWRFSAGWGIAKRANSRACTVKWPVNSIWEGSGNIMCLDVLRVLTKQHGVYDVLSEVFTEVKGQDRHYDRAVRQLQQRLRKPDEAMGREITQQLFLLGCGAEMLRHASPPLAQAWCQMMLDTRGEMPLPAQVQNDLLLRATGGLR
;
A
#
# COMPACT_ATOMS: atom_id res chain seq x y z
N MET A 1 -5.05 6.84 -21.10
CA MET A 1 -5.18 5.36 -21.16
C MET A 1 -5.39 4.71 -19.78
N TRP A 2 -5.96 5.43 -18.78
CA TRP A 2 -6.09 4.93 -17.40
C TRP A 2 -7.55 4.84 -16.86
N LEU A 3 -8.55 5.19 -17.68
CA LEU A 3 -9.95 5.34 -17.23
C LEU A 3 -10.87 4.14 -17.54
N ARG A 4 -10.35 2.98 -17.98
CA ARG A 4 -11.20 1.87 -18.45
C ARG A 4 -11.42 0.70 -17.49
N ARG A 5 -10.89 0.72 -16.27
CA ARG A 5 -10.84 -0.48 -15.40
C ARG A 5 -11.85 -0.54 -14.24
N TRP A 6 -12.84 0.35 -14.21
CA TRP A 6 -13.92 0.35 -13.21
C TRP A 6 -15.29 0.12 -13.84
N ARG A 7 -15.48 -1.05 -14.45
CA ARG A 7 -16.80 -1.49 -14.92
C ARG A 7 -17.01 -2.95 -14.56
N PHE A 8 -17.21 -3.21 -13.27
CA PHE A 8 -17.73 -4.48 -12.80
C PHE A 8 -19.25 -4.50 -13.04
N SER A 9 -19.65 -5.46 -13.87
CA SER A 9 -20.97 -6.00 -14.19
C SER A 9 -22.20 -5.28 -13.62
N ALA A 10 -22.89 -4.56 -14.51
CA ALA A 10 -24.28 -4.17 -14.34
C ALA A 10 -25.16 -5.38 -14.65
N GLY A 11 -25.85 -5.92 -13.65
CA GLY A 11 -26.71 -7.07 -13.86
C GLY A 11 -27.63 -7.43 -12.70
N TRP A 12 -28.07 -6.48 -11.86
CA TRP A 12 -29.26 -6.67 -11.01
C TRP A 12 -30.01 -5.33 -10.92
N GLY A 13 -31.27 -5.37 -11.35
CA GLY A 13 -32.16 -4.22 -11.38
C GLY A 13 -32.68 -3.85 -9.99
N ILE A 14 -32.93 -2.54 -9.84
CA ILE A 14 -33.80 -1.92 -8.83
C ILE A 14 -33.30 -1.98 -7.38
N ALA A 15 -32.31 -1.14 -7.04
CA ALA A 15 -32.32 -0.34 -5.79
C ALA A 15 -31.13 0.65 -5.71
N LYS A 16 -31.46 1.93 -5.44
CA LYS A 16 -30.61 3.05 -4.98
C LYS A 16 -29.48 3.56 -5.89
N ARG A 17 -29.90 4.48 -6.77
CA ARG A 17 -29.10 5.37 -7.63
C ARG A 17 -28.40 6.55 -6.91
N ALA A 18 -28.14 6.51 -5.60
CA ALA A 18 -27.92 7.73 -4.80
C ALA A 18 -26.60 7.88 -4.01
N ASN A 19 -25.58 7.01 -4.12
CA ASN A 19 -24.33 7.20 -3.35
C ASN A 19 -23.03 7.28 -4.18
N SER A 20 -23.00 6.72 -5.39
CA SER A 20 -21.75 6.59 -6.16
C SER A 20 -21.23 7.92 -6.72
N ARG A 21 -22.13 8.84 -7.10
CA ARG A 21 -21.76 10.15 -7.68
C ARG A 21 -21.21 11.14 -6.65
N ALA A 22 -21.65 11.07 -5.40
CA ALA A 22 -21.18 11.97 -4.35
C ALA A 22 -19.73 11.63 -3.92
N CYS A 23 -19.38 10.34 -3.87
CA CYS A 23 -18.02 9.91 -3.54
C CYS A 23 -16.99 10.34 -4.58
N THR A 24 -17.33 10.32 -5.88
CA THR A 24 -16.39 10.70 -6.95
C THR A 24 -16.06 12.19 -6.96
N VAL A 25 -16.95 13.07 -6.48
CA VAL A 25 -16.68 14.52 -6.38
C VAL A 25 -15.98 14.88 -5.06
N LYS A 26 -16.12 14.06 -4.01
CA LYS A 26 -15.34 14.22 -2.77
C LYS A 26 -13.87 13.76 -2.91
N TRP A 27 -13.61 12.76 -3.75
CA TRP A 27 -12.24 12.28 -4.03
C TRP A 27 -11.25 13.38 -4.48
N PRO A 28 -11.57 14.27 -5.44
CA PRO A 28 -10.64 15.31 -5.85
C PRO A 28 -10.40 16.40 -4.81
N VAL A 29 -11.28 16.58 -3.80
CA VAL A 29 -10.99 17.49 -2.68
C VAL A 29 -9.84 16.97 -1.80
N ASN A 30 -9.71 15.64 -1.65
CA ASN A 30 -8.52 15.03 -1.06
C ASN A 30 -7.29 15.19 -1.95
N SER A 31 -7.46 15.48 -3.24
CA SER A 31 -6.38 15.69 -4.22
C SER A 31 -6.02 17.16 -4.43
N ILE A 32 -6.78 18.15 -3.95
CA ILE A 32 -6.37 19.60 -3.94
C ILE A 32 -5.09 19.80 -3.09
N TRP A 33 -4.79 18.82 -2.23
CA TRP A 33 -3.49 18.52 -1.65
C TRP A 33 -2.39 18.15 -2.69
N GLU A 34 -2.53 18.41 -3.99
CA GLU A 34 -1.53 18.08 -5.02
C GLU A 34 -0.19 18.79 -4.77
N GLY A 35 -0.24 19.98 -4.17
CA GLY A 35 0.91 20.68 -3.61
C GLY A 35 1.44 20.04 -2.31
N SER A 36 0.58 19.52 -1.42
CA SER A 36 1.06 18.86 -0.21
C SER A 36 1.53 17.44 -0.41
N GLY A 37 1.12 16.74 -1.47
CA GLY A 37 1.71 15.44 -1.78
C GLY A 37 3.22 15.57 -1.97
N ASN A 38 3.68 16.69 -2.54
CA ASN A 38 5.11 16.98 -2.63
C ASN A 38 5.69 17.40 -1.28
N ILE A 39 5.03 18.29 -0.53
CA ILE A 39 5.50 18.73 0.79
C ILE A 39 5.58 17.57 1.79
N MET A 40 4.60 16.68 1.85
CA MET A 40 4.59 15.47 2.68
C MET A 40 5.76 14.54 2.33
N CYS A 41 6.05 14.36 1.04
CA CYS A 41 7.19 13.55 0.62
C CYS A 41 8.53 14.19 1.01
N LEU A 42 8.63 15.52 0.89
CA LEU A 42 9.81 16.27 1.34
C LEU A 42 9.94 16.25 2.87
N ASP A 43 8.83 16.26 3.61
CA ASP A 43 8.84 16.13 5.07
C ASP A 43 9.33 14.75 5.50
N VAL A 44 8.91 13.68 4.83
CA VAL A 44 9.43 12.33 5.04
C VAL A 44 10.94 12.28 4.79
N LEU A 45 11.41 12.82 3.65
CA LEU A 45 12.85 12.90 3.38
C LEU A 45 13.60 13.74 4.42
N ARG A 46 13.00 14.84 4.88
CA ARG A 46 13.58 15.72 5.90
C ARG A 46 13.73 14.97 7.22
N VAL A 47 12.74 14.19 7.64
CA VAL A 47 12.80 13.35 8.84
C VAL A 47 13.91 12.31 8.68
N LEU A 48 13.95 11.59 7.56
CA LEU A 48 14.98 10.59 7.27
C LEU A 48 16.41 11.16 7.24
N THR A 49 16.57 12.45 6.90
CA THR A 49 17.89 13.09 6.80
C THR A 49 18.32 13.76 8.10
N LYS A 50 17.39 14.41 8.82
CA LYS A 50 17.71 15.27 9.97
C LYS A 50 17.55 14.58 11.32
N GLN A 51 16.68 13.58 11.44
CA GLN A 51 16.41 12.93 12.71
C GLN A 51 17.33 11.73 12.89
N HIS A 52 18.13 11.76 13.96
CA HIS A 52 18.94 10.63 14.39
C HIS A 52 18.05 9.49 14.93
N GLY A 53 18.44 8.24 14.67
CA GLY A 53 17.74 7.03 15.15
C GLY A 53 16.57 6.53 14.28
N VAL A 54 16.10 7.30 13.29
CA VAL A 54 14.99 6.85 12.41
C VAL A 54 15.37 5.59 11.63
N TYR A 55 16.63 5.49 11.18
CA TYR A 55 17.11 4.29 10.50
C TYR A 55 17.12 3.06 11.40
N ASP A 56 17.43 3.22 12.69
CA ASP A 56 17.46 2.12 13.65
C ASP A 56 16.03 1.61 13.90
N VAL A 57 15.08 2.52 14.13
CA VAL A 57 13.66 2.19 14.27
C VAL A 57 13.12 1.47 13.03
N LEU A 58 13.44 1.97 11.83
CA LEU A 58 13.04 1.30 10.58
C LEU A 58 13.69 -0.09 10.45
N SER A 59 14.96 -0.22 10.83
CA SER A 59 15.67 -1.50 10.79
C SER A 59 15.07 -2.52 11.76
N GLU A 60 14.68 -2.10 12.97
CA GLU A 60 13.98 -2.94 13.95
C GLU A 60 12.67 -3.47 13.37
N VAL A 61 11.81 -2.57 12.88
CA VAL A 61 10.52 -2.93 12.25
C VAL A 61 10.71 -3.91 11.10
N PHE A 62 11.69 -3.69 10.22
CA PHE A 62 11.95 -4.58 9.08
C PHE A 62 12.53 -5.93 9.52
N THR A 63 13.26 -5.97 10.63
CA THR A 63 13.89 -7.21 11.13
C THR A 63 12.87 -8.13 11.78
N GLU A 64 11.84 -7.59 12.44
CA GLU A 64 10.77 -8.37 13.08
C GLU A 64 10.05 -9.32 12.10
N VAL A 65 9.85 -8.90 10.86
CA VAL A 65 9.12 -9.66 9.82
C VAL A 65 10.05 -10.27 8.76
N LYS A 66 11.36 -10.20 8.97
CA LYS A 66 12.37 -10.65 8.00
C LYS A 66 12.23 -12.14 7.71
N GLY A 67 12.26 -12.50 6.43
CA GLY A 67 12.19 -13.90 6.00
C GLY A 67 10.77 -14.49 5.94
N GLN A 68 9.74 -13.75 6.37
CA GLN A 68 8.35 -14.20 6.25
C GLN A 68 7.82 -14.12 4.82
N ASP A 69 8.29 -13.14 4.04
CA ASP A 69 7.94 -12.98 2.63
C ASP A 69 9.11 -12.44 1.78
N ARG A 70 9.36 -13.10 0.65
CA ARG A 70 10.48 -12.75 -0.25
C ARG A 70 10.30 -11.41 -0.98
N HIS A 71 9.06 -11.01 -1.24
CA HIS A 71 8.74 -9.75 -1.93
C HIS A 71 8.96 -8.58 -0.96
N TYR A 72 8.57 -8.77 0.31
CA TYR A 72 8.89 -7.86 1.40
C TYR A 72 10.39 -7.65 1.56
N ASP A 73 11.15 -8.74 1.75
CA ASP A 73 12.60 -8.67 1.92
C ASP A 73 13.31 -8.01 0.73
N ARG A 74 12.81 -8.23 -0.49
CA ARG A 74 13.32 -7.57 -1.70
C ARG A 74 13.05 -6.07 -1.68
N ALA A 75 11.83 -5.67 -1.31
CA ALA A 75 11.46 -4.26 -1.23
C ALA A 75 12.24 -3.51 -0.14
N VAL A 76 12.49 -4.14 1.02
CA VAL A 76 13.37 -3.59 2.07
C VAL A 76 14.77 -3.32 1.51
N ARG A 77 15.38 -4.28 0.81
CA ARG A 77 16.72 -4.09 0.20
C ARG A 77 16.73 -2.95 -0.82
N GLN A 78 15.68 -2.81 -1.63
CA GLN A 78 15.56 -1.73 -2.60
C GLN A 78 15.45 -0.36 -1.92
N LEU A 79 14.64 -0.25 -0.86
CA LEU A 79 14.52 0.97 -0.07
C LEU A 79 15.87 1.33 0.56
N GLN A 80 16.55 0.38 1.22
CA GLN A 80 17.87 0.59 1.82
C GLN A 80 18.90 1.09 0.82
N GLN A 81 18.88 0.60 -0.43
CA GLN A 81 19.76 1.09 -1.49
C GLN A 81 19.45 2.55 -1.87
N ARG A 82 18.17 2.91 -1.99
CA ARG A 82 17.74 4.28 -2.31
C ARG A 82 18.08 5.27 -1.19
N LEU A 83 18.00 4.83 0.05
CA LEU A 83 18.32 5.64 1.23
C LEU A 83 19.83 5.91 1.40
N ARG A 84 20.72 5.27 0.64
CA ARG A 84 22.17 5.58 0.68
C ARG A 84 22.49 6.97 0.14
N LYS A 85 21.72 7.44 -0.84
CA LYS A 85 21.87 8.77 -1.44
C LYS A 85 20.47 9.31 -1.79
N PRO A 86 19.69 9.72 -0.78
CA PRO A 86 18.34 10.21 -0.99
C PRO A 86 18.41 11.52 -1.79
N ASP A 87 17.60 11.62 -2.83
CA ASP A 87 17.41 12.81 -3.65
C ASP A 87 15.97 13.29 -3.47
N GLU A 88 15.76 14.60 -3.44
CA GLU A 88 14.42 15.20 -3.37
C GLU A 88 13.56 14.75 -4.56
N ALA A 89 14.15 14.54 -5.73
CA ALA A 89 13.47 14.00 -6.91
C ALA A 89 12.89 12.59 -6.66
N MET A 90 13.50 11.80 -5.76
CA MET A 90 13.05 10.47 -5.38
C MET A 90 12.07 10.47 -4.20
N GLY A 91 11.71 11.64 -3.65
CA GLY A 91 10.92 11.74 -2.42
C GLY A 91 9.57 11.02 -2.48
N ARG A 92 8.88 11.10 -3.62
CA ARG A 92 7.60 10.40 -3.83
C ARG A 92 7.78 8.89 -3.83
N GLU A 93 8.78 8.39 -4.52
CA GLU A 93 9.02 6.95 -4.59
C GLU A 93 9.47 6.38 -3.25
N ILE A 94 10.37 7.08 -2.54
CA ILE A 94 10.84 6.68 -1.21
C ILE A 94 9.66 6.66 -0.23
N THR A 95 8.84 7.71 -0.22
CA THR A 95 7.67 7.81 0.65
C THR A 95 6.66 6.70 0.36
N GLN A 96 6.39 6.42 -0.91
CA GLN A 96 5.51 5.33 -1.32
C GLN A 96 6.05 3.97 -0.87
N GLN A 97 7.35 3.70 -1.09
CA GLN A 97 7.96 2.45 -0.64
C GLN A 97 7.93 2.30 0.88
N LEU A 98 8.20 3.38 1.62
CA LEU A 98 8.13 3.39 3.08
C LEU A 98 6.71 3.04 3.56
N PHE A 99 5.69 3.67 2.97
CA PHE A 99 4.29 3.39 3.27
C PHE A 99 3.94 1.91 3.01
N LEU A 100 4.31 1.38 1.85
CA LEU A 100 4.05 -0.01 1.49
C LEU A 100 4.77 -0.99 2.43
N LEU A 101 6.01 -0.70 2.83
CA LEU A 101 6.74 -1.55 3.78
C LEU A 101 6.18 -1.47 5.20
N GLY A 102 5.64 -0.32 5.61
CA GLY A 102 4.91 -0.17 6.86
C GLY A 102 3.62 -1.02 6.87
N CYS A 103 2.78 -0.87 5.85
CA CYS A 103 1.58 -1.70 5.70
C CYS A 103 1.93 -3.20 5.60
N GLY A 104 2.98 -3.54 4.87
CA GLY A 104 3.44 -4.93 4.73
C GLY A 104 3.88 -5.53 6.06
N ALA A 105 4.58 -4.76 6.91
CA ALA A 105 4.96 -5.22 8.23
C ALA A 105 3.74 -5.55 9.10
N GLU A 106 2.74 -4.65 9.13
CA GLU A 106 1.48 -4.90 9.86
C GLU A 106 0.75 -6.13 9.35
N MET A 107 0.68 -6.31 8.03
CA MET A 107 0.06 -7.48 7.42
C MET A 107 0.78 -8.76 7.82
N LEU A 108 2.11 -8.77 7.80
CA LEU A 108 2.91 -9.94 8.18
C LEU A 108 2.82 -10.24 9.69
N ARG A 109 2.70 -9.22 10.54
CA ARG A 109 2.56 -9.40 11.99
C ARG A 109 1.18 -9.90 12.42
N HIS A 110 0.12 -9.44 11.77
CA HIS A 110 -1.23 -9.57 12.31
C HIS A 110 -2.24 -10.26 11.38
N ALA A 111 -2.00 -10.30 10.07
CA ALA A 111 -2.93 -10.98 9.15
C ALA A 111 -2.65 -12.48 9.08
N SER A 112 -3.62 -13.24 8.55
CA SER A 112 -3.41 -14.65 8.26
C SER A 112 -2.33 -14.81 7.18
N PRO A 113 -1.43 -15.81 7.26
CA PRO A 113 -0.31 -15.94 6.32
C PRO A 113 -0.71 -15.92 4.83
N PRO A 114 -1.81 -16.60 4.38
CA PRO A 114 -2.23 -16.54 2.99
C PRO A 114 -2.64 -15.13 2.53
N LEU A 115 -3.22 -14.34 3.43
CA LEU A 115 -3.65 -12.97 3.15
C LEU A 115 -2.45 -12.01 3.11
N ALA A 116 -1.51 -12.16 4.06
CA ALA A 116 -0.30 -11.35 4.11
C ALA A 116 0.58 -11.58 2.87
N GLN A 117 0.76 -12.84 2.46
CA GLN A 117 1.49 -13.20 1.24
C GLN A 117 0.83 -12.64 -0.02
N ALA A 118 -0.49 -12.79 -0.13
CA ALA A 118 -1.25 -12.22 -1.24
C ALA A 118 -1.10 -10.70 -1.33
N TRP A 119 -1.15 -10.00 -0.20
CA TRP A 119 -0.94 -8.55 -0.15
C TRP A 119 0.49 -8.17 -0.56
N CYS A 120 1.51 -8.84 0.01
CA CYS A 120 2.92 -8.58 -0.32
C CYS A 120 3.18 -8.81 -1.82
N GLN A 121 2.62 -9.87 -2.38
CA GLN A 121 2.73 -10.15 -3.80
C GLN A 121 2.05 -9.05 -4.65
N MET A 122 0.81 -8.68 -4.35
CA MET A 122 0.09 -7.67 -5.14
C MET A 122 0.73 -6.29 -5.07
N MET A 123 1.26 -5.91 -3.91
CA MET A 123 1.70 -4.54 -3.66
C MET A 123 3.20 -4.34 -3.86
N LEU A 124 4.02 -5.38 -3.71
CA LEU A 124 5.49 -5.29 -3.75
C LEU A 124 6.11 -6.04 -4.94
N ASP A 125 5.36 -6.87 -5.68
CA ASP A 125 5.88 -7.48 -6.89
C ASP A 125 5.84 -6.52 -8.09
N THR A 126 6.99 -6.34 -8.71
CA THR A 126 7.15 -5.52 -9.92
C THR A 126 6.63 -6.21 -11.18
N ARG A 127 6.32 -7.51 -11.12
CA ARG A 127 5.95 -8.34 -12.29
C ARG A 127 4.48 -8.21 -12.70
N GLY A 128 3.64 -7.53 -11.91
CA GLY A 128 2.25 -7.25 -12.25
C GLY A 128 1.23 -8.17 -11.57
N GLU A 129 -0.03 -7.99 -11.96
CA GLU A 129 -1.19 -8.62 -11.30
C GLU A 129 -1.17 -10.15 -11.43
N MET A 130 -0.96 -10.81 -10.30
CA MET A 130 -1.21 -12.24 -10.14
C MET A 130 -2.64 -12.43 -9.65
N PRO A 131 -3.42 -13.37 -10.22
CA PRO A 131 -4.76 -13.65 -9.70
C PRO A 131 -4.65 -14.16 -8.27
N LEU A 132 -5.44 -13.54 -7.38
CA LEU A 132 -5.54 -13.96 -5.98
C LEU A 132 -6.09 -15.39 -5.90
N PRO A 133 -5.60 -16.25 -5.00
CA PRO A 133 -6.21 -17.54 -4.75
C PRO A 133 -7.69 -17.39 -4.37
N ALA A 134 -8.57 -18.25 -4.90
CA ALA A 134 -10.02 -18.16 -4.67
C ALA A 134 -10.39 -18.17 -3.17
N GLN A 135 -9.64 -18.92 -2.36
CA GLN A 135 -9.80 -18.95 -0.91
C GLN A 135 -9.58 -17.57 -0.26
N VAL A 136 -8.53 -16.84 -0.68
CA VAL A 136 -8.21 -15.50 -0.16
C VAL A 136 -9.27 -14.50 -0.59
N GLN A 137 -9.79 -14.61 -1.81
CA GLN A 137 -10.88 -13.75 -2.30
C GLN A 137 -12.15 -13.95 -1.47
N ASN A 138 -12.55 -15.19 -1.23
CA ASN A 138 -13.72 -15.51 -0.44
C ASN A 138 -13.58 -15.01 1.01
N ASP A 139 -12.43 -15.25 1.64
CA ASP A 139 -12.13 -14.75 2.98
C ASP A 139 -12.26 -13.22 3.02
N LEU A 140 -11.58 -12.49 2.12
CA LEU A 140 -11.66 -11.03 2.03
C LEU A 140 -13.09 -10.50 1.91
N LEU A 141 -13.91 -11.10 1.04
CA LEU A 141 -15.30 -10.71 0.85
C LEU A 141 -16.15 -10.98 2.09
N LEU A 142 -15.91 -12.08 2.80
CA LEU A 142 -16.57 -12.39 4.06
C LEU A 142 -16.18 -11.38 5.15
N ARG A 143 -14.89 -11.02 5.26
CA ARG A 143 -14.46 -9.98 6.22
C ARG A 143 -15.08 -8.63 5.92
N ALA A 144 -15.10 -8.23 4.64
CA ALA A 144 -15.63 -6.94 4.21
C ALA A 144 -17.14 -6.78 4.42
N THR A 145 -17.89 -7.90 4.44
CA THR A 145 -19.34 -7.91 4.65
C THR A 145 -19.74 -8.16 6.11
N GLY A 146 -18.77 -8.27 7.03
CA GLY A 146 -19.02 -8.51 8.46
C GLY A 146 -19.33 -9.97 8.81
N GLY A 147 -18.98 -10.90 7.93
CA GLY A 147 -19.21 -12.35 8.09
C GLY A 147 -18.24 -13.09 9.01
N LEU A 148 -17.25 -12.40 9.58
CA LEU A 148 -16.41 -12.95 10.66
C LEU A 148 -17.17 -12.84 11.98
N ARG A 149 -17.93 -13.88 12.33
CA ARG A 149 -18.40 -14.15 13.69
C ARG A 149 -17.60 -15.30 14.27
#